data_AF-A0A2S7RT81-F1
#
_entry.id   AF-A0A2S7RT81-F1
#
_cell.length_a   1.000
_cell.length_b   1.000
_cell.length_c   1.000
_cell.angle_alpha   90.00
_cell.angle_beta   90.00
_cell.angle_gamma   90.00
#
_symmetry.space_group_name_H-M   'P 1'
#
loop_
_entity.id
_entity.type
_entity.pdbx_description
1 polymer ?
#
loop_
_entity_poly.entity_id
_entity_poly.type
_entity_poly.pdbx_seq_one_letter_code
_entity_poly.pdbx_strand_id
1 'polypeptide(L)'
;MNFNAEQLRKITFPTVSLAGYKKQDVDDFLTHAANDYDAMKETNTELEKRLTLAENQKESLVKVFEKEKSDYLDEIKELNAKLNEASKDERDVHAKKRSFENALIIAQDAALKIEENAELEARRMVGEARTEQENILKEAKVEGNSIKAEAYNLLAEANGKVSEANSYYEEQMTKLESEKEKRTKEIMQLESEANNVRLQIISEYQRAINNLSEGKWQNWINTVKKTVSDGIE
;
A
#
# COMPACT_ATOMS: atom_id res chain seq x y z
N MET A 1 -51.55 16.01 -103.39
CA MET A 1 -52.23 17.13 -104.08
C MET A 1 -52.58 16.66 -105.49
N ASN A 2 -53.78 17.00 -105.98
CA ASN A 2 -54.30 16.53 -107.28
C ASN A 2 -53.96 17.47 -108.46
N PHE A 3 -53.54 18.70 -108.17
CA PHE A 3 -53.10 19.71 -109.14
C PHE A 3 -51.91 20.48 -108.58
N ASN A 4 -51.11 21.11 -109.46
CA ASN A 4 -50.06 22.06 -109.11
C ASN A 4 -50.31 23.42 -109.80
N ALA A 5 -49.64 24.48 -109.35
CA ALA A 5 -49.82 25.82 -109.89
C ALA A 5 -49.60 25.89 -111.42
N GLU A 6 -48.63 25.13 -111.94
CA GLU A 6 -48.41 25.04 -113.39
C GLU A 6 -49.55 24.35 -114.14
N GLN A 7 -50.16 23.32 -113.55
CA GLN A 7 -51.29 22.59 -114.11
C GLN A 7 -52.55 23.46 -114.12
N LEU A 8 -52.77 24.27 -113.07
CA LEU A 8 -53.87 25.23 -113.01
C LEU A 8 -53.71 26.36 -114.04
N ARG A 9 -52.47 26.82 -114.29
CA ARG A 9 -52.18 27.82 -115.33
C ARG A 9 -52.34 27.30 -116.77
N LYS A 10 -52.24 25.98 -116.97
CA LYS A 10 -52.27 25.33 -118.29
C LYS A 10 -53.58 24.60 -118.58
N ILE A 11 -54.53 24.58 -117.64
CA ILE A 11 -55.79 23.85 -117.81
C ILE A 11 -56.69 24.59 -118.81
N THR A 12 -57.33 23.85 -119.71
CA THR A 12 -58.24 24.39 -120.72
C THR A 12 -59.56 23.64 -120.68
N PHE A 13 -60.68 24.36 -120.64
CA PHE A 13 -62.01 23.76 -120.58
C PHE A 13 -62.71 23.76 -121.95
N PRO A 14 -63.51 22.73 -122.26
CA PRO A 14 -64.34 22.72 -123.46
C PRO A 14 -65.44 23.79 -123.40
N THR A 15 -65.67 24.52 -124.50
CA THR A 15 -66.68 25.58 -124.59
C THR A 15 -68.07 25.02 -124.88
N VAL A 16 -69.07 25.39 -124.07
CA VAL A 16 -70.49 25.00 -124.24
C VAL A 16 -71.33 26.23 -124.57
N SER A 17 -72.16 26.15 -125.61
CA SER A 17 -72.81 27.29 -126.26
C SER A 17 -74.06 27.84 -125.56
N LEU A 18 -74.62 27.17 -124.55
CA LEU A 18 -75.93 27.55 -123.99
C LEU A 18 -75.94 28.13 -122.56
N ALA A 19 -74.92 27.91 -121.72
CA ALA A 19 -74.93 28.38 -120.31
C ALA A 19 -73.56 28.27 -119.60
N GLY A 20 -72.44 28.56 -120.28
CA GLY A 20 -71.10 28.45 -119.70
C GLY A 20 -70.67 29.66 -118.84
N TYR A 21 -69.72 29.44 -117.92
CA TYR A 21 -69.02 30.53 -117.25
C TYR A 21 -68.21 31.37 -118.26
N LYS A 22 -68.06 32.67 -118.00
CA LYS A 22 -67.26 33.54 -118.87
C LYS A 22 -65.79 33.12 -118.79
N LYS A 23 -65.16 32.97 -119.96
CA LYS A 23 -63.75 32.55 -120.05
C LYS A 23 -62.82 33.43 -119.22
N GLN A 24 -62.99 34.75 -119.28
CA GLN A 24 -62.16 35.69 -118.52
C GLN A 24 -62.29 35.50 -117.00
N ASP A 25 -63.52 35.38 -116.48
CA ASP A 25 -63.75 35.13 -115.05
C ASP A 25 -63.12 33.80 -114.58
N VAL A 26 -63.12 32.78 -115.44
CA VAL A 26 -62.48 31.48 -115.17
C VAL A 26 -60.96 31.58 -115.23
N ASP A 27 -60.39 32.26 -116.23
CA ASP A 27 -58.94 32.44 -116.38
C ASP A 27 -58.37 33.30 -115.23
N ASP A 28 -59.08 34.35 -114.82
CA ASP A 28 -58.71 35.19 -113.66
C ASP A 28 -58.78 34.39 -112.35
N PHE A 29 -59.84 33.59 -112.17
CA PHE A 29 -59.97 32.68 -111.02
C PHE A 29 -58.84 31.64 -110.97
N LEU A 30 -58.51 31.01 -112.10
CA LEU A 30 -57.42 30.03 -112.19
C LEU A 30 -56.06 30.68 -111.92
N THR A 31 -55.86 31.93 -112.34
CA THR A 31 -54.64 32.70 -112.06
C THR A 31 -54.51 32.98 -110.57
N HIS A 32 -55.58 33.42 -109.90
CA HIS A 32 -55.61 33.57 -108.45
C HIS A 32 -55.37 32.24 -107.73
N ALA A 33 -56.05 31.17 -108.14
CA ALA A 33 -55.89 29.83 -107.55
C ALA A 33 -54.46 29.28 -107.72
N ALA A 34 -53.81 29.55 -108.86
CA ALA A 34 -52.41 29.17 -109.08
C ALA A 34 -51.44 29.96 -108.20
N ASN A 35 -51.67 31.26 -108.01
CA ASN A 35 -50.86 32.11 -107.14
C ASN A 35 -51.03 31.72 -105.66
N ASP A 36 -52.25 31.40 -105.24
CA ASP A 36 -52.53 30.88 -103.90
C ASP A 36 -51.83 29.52 -103.69
N TYR A 37 -51.80 28.65 -104.71
CA TYR A 37 -51.05 27.39 -104.65
C TYR A 37 -49.54 27.60 -104.48
N ASP A 38 -48.95 28.55 -105.21
CA ASP A 38 -47.52 28.89 -105.07
C ASP A 38 -47.24 29.46 -103.67
N ALA A 39 -48.08 30.39 -103.18
CA ALA A 39 -47.98 30.95 -101.83
C ALA A 39 -48.15 29.88 -100.73
N MET A 40 -49.08 28.93 -100.89
CA MET A 40 -49.24 27.80 -99.97
C MET A 40 -48.02 26.86 -99.98
N LYS A 41 -47.39 26.66 -101.13
CA LYS A 41 -46.17 25.85 -101.24
C LYS A 41 -44.98 26.54 -100.57
N GLU A 42 -44.83 27.85 -100.75
CA GLU A 42 -43.81 28.65 -100.07
C GLU A 42 -44.02 28.65 -98.54
N THR A 43 -45.25 28.85 -98.09
CA THR A 43 -45.56 28.80 -96.65
C THR A 43 -45.34 27.41 -96.05
N ASN A 44 -45.71 26.33 -96.74
CA ASN A 44 -45.42 24.96 -96.28
C ASN A 44 -43.91 24.71 -96.18
N THR A 45 -43.13 25.12 -97.17
CA THR A 45 -41.66 24.94 -97.12
C THR A 45 -41.00 25.78 -96.03
N GLU A 46 -41.51 26.99 -95.75
CA GLU A 46 -41.05 27.80 -94.61
C GLU A 46 -41.45 27.17 -93.27
N LEU A 47 -42.67 26.62 -93.16
CA LEU A 47 -43.12 25.91 -91.96
C LEU A 47 -42.29 24.64 -91.70
N GLU A 48 -41.95 23.87 -92.73
CA GLU A 48 -41.07 22.69 -92.62
C GLU A 48 -39.67 23.08 -92.11
N LYS A 49 -39.10 24.19 -92.60
CA LYS A 49 -37.82 24.72 -92.09
C LYS A 49 -37.91 25.16 -90.63
N ARG A 50 -39.00 25.81 -90.24
CA ARG A 50 -39.22 26.20 -88.84
C ARG A 50 -39.41 25.00 -87.93
N LEU A 51 -40.13 23.97 -88.41
CA LEU A 51 -40.36 22.75 -87.68
C LEU A 51 -39.05 22.00 -87.42
N THR A 52 -38.23 21.81 -88.47
CA THR A 52 -36.91 21.19 -88.33
C THR A 52 -35.96 21.98 -87.43
N LEU A 53 -35.98 23.32 -87.48
CA LEU A 53 -35.21 24.16 -86.55
C LEU A 53 -35.66 23.97 -85.10
N ALA A 54 -36.97 23.97 -84.85
CA ALA A 54 -37.54 23.78 -83.52
C ALA A 54 -37.26 22.37 -82.96
N GLU A 55 -37.30 21.34 -83.80
CA GLU A 55 -36.92 19.97 -83.42
C GLU A 55 -35.45 19.87 -83.02
N ASN A 56 -34.55 20.47 -83.79
CA ASN A 56 -33.12 20.52 -83.45
C ASN A 56 -32.86 21.25 -82.13
N GLN A 57 -33.56 22.37 -81.89
CA GLN A 57 -33.47 23.11 -80.63
C GLN A 57 -33.97 22.27 -79.46
N LYS A 58 -35.13 21.62 -79.61
CA LYS A 58 -35.68 20.72 -78.59
C LYS A 58 -34.71 19.58 -78.28
N GLU A 59 -34.11 18.95 -79.29
CA GLU A 59 -33.16 17.85 -79.08
C GLU A 59 -31.89 18.32 -78.36
N SER A 60 -31.37 19.51 -78.71
CA SER A 60 -30.22 20.09 -78.02
C SER A 60 -30.51 20.40 -76.54
N LEU A 61 -31.70 20.93 -76.24
CA LEU A 61 -32.14 21.20 -74.88
C LEU A 61 -32.31 19.91 -74.08
N VAL A 62 -32.91 18.87 -74.66
CA VAL A 62 -33.05 17.56 -74.00
C VAL A 62 -31.68 16.98 -73.64
N LYS A 63 -30.69 17.05 -74.54
CA LYS A 63 -29.33 16.58 -74.25
C LYS A 63 -28.67 17.34 -73.09
N VAL A 64 -28.87 18.66 -73.04
CA VAL A 64 -28.36 19.49 -71.93
C VAL A 64 -29.04 19.09 -70.62
N PHE A 65 -30.37 18.98 -70.61
CA PHE A 65 -31.13 18.57 -69.43
C PHE A 65 -30.78 17.15 -68.95
N GLU A 66 -30.58 16.20 -69.87
CA GLU A 66 -30.16 14.83 -69.52
C GLU A 66 -28.77 14.82 -68.91
N LYS A 67 -27.85 15.63 -69.44
CA LYS A 67 -26.51 15.79 -68.88
C LYS A 67 -26.56 16.41 -67.47
N GLU A 68 -27.24 17.55 -67.30
CA GLU A 68 -27.39 18.19 -65.99
C GLU A 68 -28.04 17.25 -64.98
N LYS A 69 -29.08 16.52 -65.38
CA LYS A 69 -29.72 15.51 -64.53
C LYS A 69 -28.75 14.41 -64.09
N SER A 70 -27.87 13.96 -64.98
CA SER A 70 -26.83 12.98 -64.66
C SER A 70 -25.82 13.55 -63.66
N ASP A 71 -25.35 14.78 -63.89
CA ASP A 71 -24.36 15.45 -63.04
C ASP A 71 -24.93 15.63 -61.61
N TYR A 72 -26.19 16.07 -61.47
CA TYR A 72 -26.86 16.16 -60.17
C TYR A 72 -27.05 14.81 -59.48
N LEU A 73 -27.34 13.75 -60.24
CA LEU A 73 -27.49 12.40 -59.67
C LEU A 73 -26.17 11.89 -59.09
N ASP A 74 -25.05 12.18 -59.74
CA ASP A 74 -23.73 11.78 -59.25
C ASP A 74 -23.30 12.62 -58.04
N GLU A 75 -23.59 13.92 -58.02
CA GLU A 75 -23.37 14.78 -56.84
C GLU A 75 -24.20 14.30 -55.62
N ILE A 76 -25.47 13.93 -55.83
CA ILE A 76 -26.33 13.38 -54.77
C ILE A 76 -25.76 12.06 -54.24
N LYS A 77 -25.22 11.18 -55.09
CA LYS A 77 -24.58 9.94 -54.64
C LYS A 77 -23.35 10.22 -53.79
N GLU A 78 -22.51 11.17 -54.21
CA GLU A 78 -21.29 11.53 -53.47
C GLU A 78 -21.63 12.14 -52.10
N LEU A 79 -22.61 13.04 -52.05
CA LEU A 79 -23.09 13.64 -50.80
C LEU A 79 -23.68 12.58 -49.86
N ASN A 80 -24.47 11.64 -50.38
CA ASN A 80 -25.01 10.54 -49.56
C ASN A 80 -23.90 9.61 -49.03
N ALA A 81 -22.84 9.37 -49.81
CA ALA A 81 -21.70 8.59 -49.35
C ALA A 81 -20.98 9.29 -48.19
N LYS A 82 -20.70 10.60 -48.33
CA LYS A 82 -20.08 11.41 -47.26
C LYS A 82 -20.94 11.48 -46.01
N LEU A 83 -22.26 11.63 -46.17
CA LEU A 83 -23.20 11.68 -45.04
C LEU A 83 -23.24 10.35 -44.27
N ASN A 84 -23.23 9.22 -45.00
CA ASN A 84 -23.20 7.90 -44.39
C ASN A 84 -21.91 7.64 -43.61
N GLU A 85 -20.76 8.09 -44.13
CA GLU A 85 -19.48 7.96 -43.47
C GLU A 85 -19.40 8.82 -42.20
N ALA A 86 -19.81 10.10 -42.28
CA ALA A 86 -19.92 10.96 -41.10
C ALA A 86 -20.86 10.40 -40.02
N SER A 87 -22.00 9.84 -40.43
CA SER A 87 -22.96 9.20 -39.51
C SER A 87 -22.37 7.95 -38.83
N LYS A 88 -21.47 7.24 -39.51
CA LYS A 88 -20.78 6.08 -38.94
C LYS A 88 -19.74 6.52 -37.91
N ASP A 89 -18.96 7.54 -38.22
CA ASP A 89 -17.96 8.09 -37.31
C ASP A 89 -18.60 8.64 -36.02
N GLU A 90 -19.74 9.35 -36.12
CA GLU A 90 -20.49 9.82 -34.94
C GLU A 90 -20.96 8.65 -34.05
N ARG A 91 -21.45 7.56 -34.65
CA ARG A 91 -21.86 6.38 -33.89
C ARG A 91 -20.69 5.72 -33.18
N ASP A 92 -19.54 5.62 -33.84
CA ASP A 92 -18.32 5.05 -33.25
C ASP A 92 -17.79 5.93 -32.11
N VAL A 93 -17.81 7.25 -32.26
CA VAL A 93 -17.45 8.19 -31.20
C VAL A 93 -18.40 8.06 -30.01
N HIS A 94 -19.72 8.00 -30.25
CA HIS A 94 -20.70 7.81 -29.18
C HIS A 94 -20.54 6.46 -28.47
N ALA A 95 -20.28 5.38 -29.21
CA ALA A 95 -20.04 4.06 -28.64
C ALA A 95 -18.77 4.05 -27.76
N LYS A 96 -17.67 4.64 -28.25
CA LYS A 96 -16.44 4.82 -27.48
C LYS A 96 -16.65 5.66 -26.22
N LYS A 97 -17.40 6.76 -26.32
CA LYS A 97 -17.73 7.62 -25.18
C LYS A 97 -18.49 6.85 -24.10
N ARG A 98 -19.55 6.10 -24.46
CA ARG A 98 -20.29 5.26 -23.49
C ARG A 98 -19.42 4.17 -22.87
N SER A 99 -18.57 3.53 -23.68
CA SER A 99 -17.63 2.53 -23.18
C SER A 99 -16.66 3.12 -22.16
N PHE A 100 -16.17 4.33 -22.41
CA PHE A 100 -15.28 5.03 -21.50
C PHE A 100 -15.99 5.45 -20.20
N GLU A 101 -17.20 6.00 -20.30
CA GLU A 101 -18.03 6.35 -19.14
C GLU A 101 -18.30 5.12 -18.25
N ASN A 102 -18.64 3.97 -18.86
CA ASN A 102 -18.83 2.72 -18.13
C ASN A 102 -17.54 2.24 -17.45
N ALA A 103 -16.40 2.30 -18.15
CA ALA A 103 -15.11 1.93 -17.57
C ALA A 103 -14.72 2.84 -16.40
N LEU A 104 -15.04 4.13 -16.49
CA LEU A 104 -14.79 5.10 -15.42
C LEU A 104 -15.60 4.77 -14.16
N ILE A 105 -16.89 4.45 -14.32
CA ILE A 105 -17.77 4.06 -13.21
C ILE A 105 -17.25 2.79 -12.53
N ILE A 106 -16.86 1.77 -13.32
CA ILE A 106 -16.31 0.52 -12.79
C ILE A 106 -15.00 0.78 -12.03
N ALA A 107 -14.12 1.61 -12.60
CA ALA A 107 -12.86 1.96 -11.95
C ALA A 107 -13.08 2.72 -10.63
N GLN A 108 -14.06 3.63 -10.58
CA GLN A 108 -14.43 4.35 -9.35
C GLN A 108 -15.01 3.40 -8.29
N ASP A 109 -15.91 2.49 -8.66
CA ASP A 109 -16.46 1.49 -7.73
C ASP A 109 -15.36 0.55 -7.18
N ALA A 110 -14.44 0.12 -8.04
CA ALA A 110 -13.29 -0.69 -7.62
C ALA A 110 -12.37 0.09 -6.67
N ALA A 111 -12.09 1.37 -6.95
CA ALA A 111 -11.27 2.21 -6.09
C ALA A 111 -11.92 2.40 -4.70
N LEU A 112 -13.22 2.66 -4.64
CA LEU A 112 -13.96 2.80 -3.37
C LEU A 112 -13.92 1.51 -2.55
N LYS A 113 -14.09 0.34 -3.19
CA LYS A 113 -13.97 -0.96 -2.50
C LYS A 113 -12.56 -1.23 -1.96
N ILE A 114 -11.53 -0.81 -2.68
CA ILE A 114 -10.15 -0.92 -2.23
C ILE A 114 -9.92 -0.02 -1.02
N GLU A 115 -10.41 1.22 -1.06
CA GLU A 115 -10.33 2.17 0.05
C GLU A 115 -11.04 1.64 1.30
N GLU A 116 -12.29 1.17 1.17
CA GLU A 116 -13.07 0.60 2.27
C GLU A 116 -12.36 -0.63 2.89
N ASN A 117 -11.86 -1.55 2.06
CA ASN A 117 -11.12 -2.72 2.54
C ASN A 117 -9.81 -2.32 3.24
N ALA A 118 -9.08 -1.34 2.69
CA ALA A 118 -7.85 -0.85 3.31
C ALA A 118 -8.12 -0.20 4.68
N GLU A 119 -9.21 0.55 4.81
CA GLU A 119 -9.62 1.11 6.10
C GLU A 119 -10.00 0.04 7.13
N LEU A 120 -10.78 -0.97 6.72
CA LEU A 120 -11.16 -2.07 7.59
C LEU A 120 -9.94 -2.84 8.08
N GLU A 121 -9.01 -3.14 7.17
CA GLU A 121 -7.80 -3.88 7.49
C GLU A 121 -6.85 -3.06 8.38
N ALA A 122 -6.73 -1.75 8.14
CA ALA A 122 -5.99 -0.84 9.01
C ALA A 122 -6.58 -0.82 10.44
N ARG A 123 -7.91 -0.74 10.57
CA ARG A 123 -8.58 -0.80 11.88
C ARG A 123 -8.35 -2.14 12.56
N ARG A 124 -8.41 -3.24 11.82
CA ARG A 124 -8.14 -4.60 12.34
C ARG A 124 -6.72 -4.71 12.87
N MET A 125 -5.72 -4.30 12.08
CA MET A 125 -4.31 -4.33 12.49
C MET A 125 -4.05 -3.49 13.74
N VAL A 126 -4.61 -2.28 13.82
CA VAL A 126 -4.46 -1.42 15.02
C VAL A 126 -5.15 -2.04 16.23
N GLY A 127 -6.32 -2.65 16.05
CA GLY A 127 -7.02 -3.37 17.11
C GLY A 127 -6.20 -4.53 17.65
N GLU A 128 -5.69 -5.39 16.77
CA GLU A 128 -4.86 -6.55 17.12
C GLU A 128 -3.56 -6.12 17.80
N ALA A 129 -2.89 -5.10 17.28
CA ALA A 129 -1.66 -4.57 17.89
C ALA A 129 -1.90 -4.05 19.32
N ARG A 130 -3.05 -3.40 19.58
CA ARG A 130 -3.42 -2.96 20.94
C ARG A 130 -3.68 -4.12 21.87
N THR A 131 -4.46 -5.11 21.43
CA THR A 131 -4.74 -6.30 22.25
C THR A 131 -3.46 -7.05 22.57
N GLU A 132 -2.57 -7.21 21.60
CA GLU A 132 -1.26 -7.86 21.82
C GLU A 132 -0.38 -7.06 22.79
N GLN A 133 -0.34 -5.73 22.64
CA GLN A 133 0.37 -4.86 23.56
C GLN A 133 -0.16 -4.99 25.00
N GLU A 134 -1.49 -5.06 25.18
CA GLU A 134 -2.12 -5.25 26.49
C GLU A 134 -1.76 -6.61 27.10
N ASN A 135 -1.73 -7.67 26.29
CA ASN A 135 -1.32 -9.01 26.72
C ASN A 135 0.14 -9.02 27.18
N ILE A 136 1.06 -8.48 26.37
CA ILE A 136 2.49 -8.39 26.70
C ILE A 136 2.70 -7.60 28.01
N LEU A 137 2.00 -6.47 28.18
CA LEU A 137 2.10 -5.68 29.42
C LEU A 137 1.58 -6.44 30.63
N LYS A 138 0.49 -7.20 30.48
CA LYS A 138 -0.08 -8.02 31.55
C LYS A 138 0.88 -9.15 31.94
N GLU A 139 1.44 -9.85 30.97
CA GLU A 139 2.42 -10.92 31.19
C GLU A 139 3.68 -10.38 31.87
N ALA A 140 4.26 -9.30 31.34
CA ALA A 140 5.45 -8.66 31.93
C ALA A 140 5.19 -8.20 33.37
N LYS A 141 3.98 -7.72 33.69
CA LYS A 141 3.61 -7.35 35.06
C LYS A 141 3.51 -8.56 35.99
N VAL A 142 2.94 -9.67 35.51
CA VAL A 142 2.86 -10.92 36.29
C VAL A 142 4.26 -11.47 36.55
N GLU A 143 5.10 -11.54 35.52
CA GLU A 143 6.48 -12.02 35.64
C GLU A 143 7.32 -11.11 36.55
N GLY A 144 7.22 -9.79 36.37
CA GLY A 144 7.91 -8.83 37.24
C GLY A 144 7.50 -8.93 38.71
N ASN A 145 6.22 -9.20 38.99
CA ASN A 145 5.75 -9.46 40.35
C ASN A 145 6.30 -10.79 40.90
N SER A 146 6.38 -11.84 40.08
CA SER A 146 6.95 -13.13 40.46
C SER A 146 8.42 -13.00 40.82
N ILE A 147 9.21 -12.31 39.98
CA ILE A 147 10.64 -12.04 40.22
C ILE A 147 10.81 -11.25 41.52
N LYS A 148 9.96 -10.23 41.74
CA LYS A 148 10.00 -9.44 42.98
C LYS A 148 9.70 -10.30 44.22
N ALA A 149 8.72 -11.19 44.14
CA ALA A 149 8.39 -12.11 45.23
C ALA A 149 9.53 -13.10 45.50
N GLU A 150 10.13 -13.67 44.46
CA GLU A 150 11.29 -14.56 44.57
C GLU A 150 12.49 -13.84 45.20
N ALA A 151 12.77 -12.61 44.78
CA ALA A 151 13.84 -11.79 45.37
C ALA A 151 13.62 -11.53 46.87
N TYR A 152 12.38 -11.25 47.29
CA TYR A 152 12.08 -11.10 48.73
C TYR A 152 12.27 -12.39 49.51
N ASN A 153 11.87 -13.54 48.95
CA ASN A 153 12.05 -14.84 49.58
C ASN A 153 13.54 -15.18 49.74
N LEU A 154 14.35 -14.98 48.69
CA LEU A 154 15.79 -15.20 48.74
C LEU A 154 16.48 -14.28 49.76
N LEU A 155 16.05 -13.02 49.85
CA LEU A 155 16.59 -12.08 50.83
C LEU A 155 16.21 -12.48 52.27
N ALA A 156 14.99 -12.97 52.49
CA ALA A 156 14.56 -13.50 53.78
C ALA A 156 15.37 -14.75 54.17
N GLU A 157 15.60 -15.67 53.23
CA GLU A 157 16.41 -16.87 53.45
C GLU A 157 17.87 -16.52 53.76
N ALA A 158 18.46 -15.58 53.01
CA ALA A 158 19.81 -15.09 53.25
C ALA A 158 19.95 -14.45 54.64
N ASN A 159 18.99 -13.62 55.04
CA ASN A 159 18.97 -13.02 56.38
C ASN A 159 18.82 -14.08 57.49
N GLY A 160 18.00 -15.11 57.26
CA GLY A 160 17.87 -16.25 58.17
C GLY A 160 19.20 -16.96 58.37
N LYS A 161 19.90 -17.30 57.28
CA LYS A 161 21.23 -17.94 57.31
C LYS A 161 22.29 -17.09 58.01
N VAL A 162 22.28 -15.76 57.79
CA VAL A 162 23.19 -14.84 58.50
C VAL A 162 22.89 -14.82 59.99
N SER A 163 21.61 -14.81 60.37
CA SER A 163 21.21 -14.86 61.78
C SER A 163 21.66 -16.16 62.45
N GLU A 164 21.44 -17.30 61.81
CA GLU A 164 21.88 -18.61 62.30
C GLU A 164 23.40 -18.68 62.47
N ALA A 165 24.14 -18.18 61.47
CA ALA A 165 25.60 -18.12 61.54
C ALA A 165 26.07 -17.24 62.70
N ASN A 166 25.46 -16.08 62.90
CA ASN A 166 25.79 -15.18 64.02
C ASN A 166 25.52 -15.85 65.37
N SER A 167 24.37 -16.50 65.55
CA SER A 167 24.07 -17.23 66.80
C SER A 167 25.07 -18.37 67.06
N TYR A 168 25.47 -19.09 66.01
CA TYR A 168 26.51 -20.11 66.13
C TYR A 168 27.87 -19.51 66.55
N TYR A 169 28.29 -18.40 65.94
CA TYR A 169 29.52 -17.71 66.32
C TYR A 169 29.48 -17.21 67.77
N GLU A 170 28.37 -16.61 68.22
CA GLU A 170 28.18 -16.15 69.60
C GLU A 170 28.28 -17.31 70.60
N GLU A 171 27.68 -18.46 70.30
CA GLU A 171 27.77 -19.66 71.15
C GLU A 171 29.21 -20.16 71.26
N GLN A 172 29.94 -20.23 70.15
CA GLN A 172 31.35 -20.65 70.14
C GLN A 172 32.24 -19.68 70.92
N MET A 173 32.01 -18.37 70.78
CA MET A 173 32.74 -17.36 71.54
C MET A 173 32.49 -17.49 73.04
N THR A 174 31.24 -17.72 73.44
CA THR A 174 30.88 -17.93 74.86
C THR A 174 31.57 -19.17 75.44
N LYS A 175 31.63 -20.28 74.68
CA LYS A 175 32.35 -21.50 75.09
C LYS A 175 33.84 -21.22 75.25
N LEU A 176 34.46 -20.54 74.28
CA LEU A 176 35.87 -20.18 74.33
C LEU A 176 36.19 -19.26 75.52
N GLU A 177 35.33 -18.30 75.83
CA GLU A 177 35.48 -17.43 77.00
C GLU A 177 35.37 -18.22 78.32
N SER A 178 34.41 -19.13 78.42
CA SER A 178 34.26 -20.01 79.58
C SER A 178 35.48 -20.92 79.78
N GLU A 179 36.00 -21.53 78.71
CA GLU A 179 37.22 -22.33 78.76
C GLU A 179 38.44 -21.51 79.15
N LYS A 180 38.58 -20.30 78.60
CA LYS A 180 39.64 -19.36 78.96
C LYS A 180 39.57 -19.01 80.45
N GLU A 181 38.38 -18.73 80.98
CA GLU A 181 38.19 -18.43 82.39
C GLU A 181 38.55 -19.64 83.27
N LYS A 182 38.12 -20.83 82.89
CA LYS A 182 38.47 -22.08 83.59
C LYS A 182 39.98 -22.31 83.62
N ARG A 183 40.66 -22.20 82.48
CA ARG A 183 42.12 -22.32 82.40
C ARG A 183 42.84 -21.25 83.23
N THR A 184 42.30 -20.03 83.24
CA THR A 184 42.86 -18.94 84.07
C THR A 184 42.79 -19.30 85.55
N LYS A 185 41.65 -19.84 86.02
CA LYS A 185 41.49 -20.32 87.40
C LYS A 185 42.44 -21.48 87.72
N GLU A 186 42.58 -22.45 86.81
CA GLU A 186 43.53 -23.56 86.96
C GLU A 186 44.98 -23.07 87.07
N ILE A 187 45.39 -22.10 86.24
CA ILE A 187 46.73 -21.48 86.31
C ILE A 187 46.94 -20.81 87.69
N MET A 188 45.98 -20.00 88.16
CA MET A 188 46.11 -19.34 89.46
C MET A 188 46.21 -20.34 90.62
N GLN A 189 45.50 -21.47 90.54
CA GLN A 189 45.58 -22.53 91.54
C GLN A 189 46.97 -23.19 91.53
N LEU A 190 47.46 -23.58 90.35
CA LEU A 190 48.80 -24.18 90.20
C LEU A 190 49.91 -23.23 90.65
N GLU A 191 49.79 -21.92 90.38
CA GLU A 191 50.73 -20.91 90.87
C GLU A 191 50.74 -20.82 92.40
N SER A 192 49.55 -20.86 93.03
CA SER A 192 49.42 -20.89 94.49
C SER A 192 50.03 -22.16 95.10
N GLU A 193 49.76 -23.32 94.52
CA GLU A 193 50.34 -24.61 94.92
C GLU A 193 51.85 -24.61 94.77
N ALA A 194 52.38 -24.14 93.63
CA ALA A 194 53.81 -24.00 93.40
C ALA A 194 54.46 -23.05 94.42
N ASN A 195 53.80 -21.95 94.78
CA ASN A 195 54.28 -21.02 95.79
C ASN A 195 54.28 -21.66 97.19
N ASN A 196 53.24 -22.43 97.55
CA ASN A 196 53.17 -23.16 98.81
C ASN A 196 54.30 -24.20 98.92
N VAL A 197 54.54 -24.98 97.86
CA VAL A 197 55.66 -25.93 97.81
C VAL A 197 56.99 -25.20 97.93
N ARG A 198 57.17 -24.07 97.23
CA ARG A 198 58.37 -23.24 97.35
C ARG A 198 58.59 -22.77 98.79
N LEU A 199 57.55 -22.31 99.47
CA LEU A 199 57.63 -21.88 100.89
C LEU A 199 57.96 -23.04 101.81
N GLN A 200 57.37 -24.23 101.60
CA GLN A 200 57.70 -25.43 102.35
C GLN A 200 59.18 -25.79 102.18
N ILE A 201 59.67 -25.85 100.94
CA ILE A 201 61.08 -26.12 100.63
C ILE A 201 61.99 -25.08 101.33
N ILE A 202 61.67 -23.79 101.24
CA ILE A 202 62.42 -22.73 101.93
C ILE A 202 62.47 -22.99 103.44
N SER A 203 61.33 -23.33 104.06
CA SER A 203 61.27 -23.63 105.50
C SER A 203 62.07 -24.87 105.89
N GLU A 204 62.08 -25.91 105.05
CA GLU A 204 62.86 -27.13 105.26
C GLU A 204 64.36 -26.85 105.15
N TYR A 205 64.78 -26.08 104.13
CA TYR A 205 66.16 -25.61 104.01
C TYR A 205 66.58 -24.75 105.19
N GLN A 206 65.73 -23.81 105.63
CA GLN A 206 66.00 -22.98 106.82
C GLN A 206 66.15 -23.85 108.08
N ARG A 207 65.28 -24.85 108.27
CA ARG A 207 65.38 -25.79 109.39
C ARG A 207 66.66 -26.63 109.32
N ALA A 208 67.05 -27.12 108.15
CA ALA A 208 68.29 -27.88 107.97
C ALA A 208 69.53 -27.02 108.25
N ILE A 209 69.55 -25.77 107.79
CA ILE A 209 70.62 -24.79 108.08
C ILE A 209 70.72 -24.54 109.60
N ASN A 210 69.59 -24.32 110.27
CA ASN A 210 69.56 -24.10 111.72
C ASN A 210 70.12 -25.33 112.47
N ASN A 211 69.67 -26.54 112.14
CA ASN A 211 70.18 -27.77 112.75
C ASN A 211 71.68 -27.97 112.54
N LEU A 212 72.19 -27.69 111.33
CA LEU A 212 73.64 -27.74 111.05
C LEU A 212 74.41 -26.71 111.85
N SER A 213 73.87 -25.49 111.99
CA SER A 213 74.49 -24.43 112.78
C SER A 213 74.54 -24.81 114.26
N GLU A 214 73.46 -25.39 114.79
CA GLU A 214 73.31 -25.82 116.18
C GLU A 214 74.18 -27.04 116.49
N GLY A 215 74.25 -28.02 115.58
CA GLY A 215 75.16 -29.15 115.66
C GLY A 215 76.64 -28.74 115.61
N LYS A 216 77.02 -27.77 114.75
CA LYS A 216 78.37 -27.20 114.74
C LYS A 216 78.68 -26.44 116.03
N TRP A 217 77.71 -25.69 116.56
CA TRP A 217 77.84 -24.98 117.83
C TRP A 217 78.07 -25.95 119.00
N GLN A 218 77.26 -27.02 119.08
CA GLN A 218 77.40 -28.10 120.06
C GLN A 218 78.77 -28.78 119.94
N ASN A 219 79.23 -29.10 118.73
CA ASN A 219 80.56 -29.67 118.51
C ASN A 219 81.69 -28.72 118.92
N TRP A 220 81.55 -27.41 118.66
CA TRP A 220 82.53 -26.42 119.11
C TRP A 220 82.57 -26.33 120.64
N ILE A 221 81.40 -26.30 121.33
CA ILE A 221 81.34 -26.38 122.80
C ILE A 221 82.05 -27.63 123.31
N ASN A 222 81.77 -28.79 122.72
CA ASN A 222 82.37 -30.05 123.14
C ASN A 222 83.88 -30.08 122.88
N THR A 223 84.34 -29.50 121.77
CA THR A 223 85.76 -29.36 121.45
C THR A 223 86.44 -28.44 122.45
N VAL A 224 85.89 -27.24 122.71
CA VAL A 224 86.43 -26.30 123.71
C VAL A 224 86.44 -26.91 125.11
N LYS A 225 85.36 -27.58 125.53
CA LYS A 225 85.31 -28.31 126.82
C LYS A 225 86.42 -29.36 126.90
N LYS A 226 86.64 -30.12 125.83
CA LYS A 226 87.70 -31.12 125.77
C LYS A 226 89.09 -30.48 125.84
N THR A 227 89.35 -29.43 125.06
CA THR A 227 90.65 -28.72 125.10
C THR A 227 90.92 -28.08 126.46
N VAL A 228 89.88 -27.57 127.14
CA VAL A 228 89.99 -27.04 128.51
C VAL A 228 90.25 -28.16 129.51
N SER A 229 89.60 -29.33 129.36
CA SER A 229 89.87 -30.50 130.20
C SER A 229 91.28 -31.08 129.99
N ASP A 230 91.75 -31.14 128.75
CA ASP A 230 93.06 -31.71 128.39
C ASP A 230 94.23 -30.73 128.65
N GLY A 231 93.95 -29.46 128.96
CA GLY A 231 94.95 -28.41 129.25
C GLY A 231 95.15 -28.08 130.73
N ILE A 232 94.57 -28.87 131.65
CA ILE A 232 94.65 -28.67 133.11
C ILE A 232 95.50 -29.77 133.82
N GLU A 233 96.17 -30.65 133.08
CA GLU A 233 97.26 -31.50 133.61
C GLU A 233 98.62 -30.78 133.61
#